data_AF-A0A953ZDA9-F1
#
_entry.id   AF-A0A953ZDA9-F1
#
_cell.length_a   1.000
_cell.length_b   1.000
_cell.length_c   1.000
_cell.angle_alpha   90.00
_cell.angle_beta   90.00
_cell.angle_gamma   90.00
#
_symmetry.space_group_name_H-M   'P 1'
#
loop_
_entity.id
_entity.type
_entity.pdbx_description
1 polymer ?
#
loop_
_entity_poly.entity_id
_entity_poly.type
_entity_poly.pdbx_seq_one_letter_code
_entity_poly.pdbx_strand_id
1 'polypeptide(L)'
;MASEPKRGHVPFNIDCPYTLVLPKGYDAGRAWPMVMALHGMGHTHDIMRRYMTALLDRPWMWVFPRGVYPFEMRQPEKIRIGYAWYLYTGDQPDL
;
A
#
# COMPACT_ATOMS: atom_id res chain seq x y z
N MET A 1 -29.05 -16.81 29.78
CA MET A 1 -27.58 -16.66 29.70
C MET A 1 -27.20 -16.62 28.23
N ALA A 2 -26.51 -15.57 27.77
CA ALA A 2 -26.01 -15.56 26.40
C ALA A 2 -24.83 -16.55 26.30
N SER A 3 -24.84 -17.40 25.28
CA SER A 3 -23.72 -18.31 25.00
C SER A 3 -22.48 -17.49 24.60
N GLU A 4 -21.29 -18.00 24.93
CA GLU A 4 -20.06 -17.37 24.47
C GLU A 4 -19.96 -17.35 22.93
N PRO A 5 -19.40 -16.26 22.35
CA PRO A 5 -19.21 -16.15 20.92
C PRO A 5 -18.16 -17.15 20.42
N LYS A 6 -18.51 -17.92 19.38
CA LYS A 6 -17.56 -18.78 18.66
C LYS A 6 -16.68 -17.92 17.74
N ARG A 7 -15.36 -18.14 17.78
CA ARG A 7 -14.37 -17.46 16.92
C ARG A 7 -13.91 -18.39 15.80
N GLY A 8 -13.51 -17.83 14.66
CA GLY A 8 -12.98 -18.57 13.51
C GLY A 8 -12.29 -17.64 12.53
N HIS A 9 -11.59 -18.21 11.55
CA HIS A 9 -10.91 -17.48 10.48
C HIS A 9 -11.37 -17.98 9.11
N VAL A 10 -11.57 -17.07 8.16
CA VAL A 10 -11.85 -17.38 6.76
C VAL A 10 -10.92 -16.57 5.86
N PRO A 11 -10.23 -17.18 4.88
CA PRO A 11 -9.45 -16.42 3.92
C PRO A 11 -10.36 -15.55 3.05
N PHE A 12 -9.87 -14.40 2.63
CA PHE A 12 -10.55 -13.52 1.68
C PHE A 12 -9.55 -12.98 0.66
N ASN A 13 -10.07 -12.58 -0.50
CA ASN A 13 -9.32 -11.86 -1.52
C ASN A 13 -9.80 -10.41 -1.56
N ILE A 14 -8.88 -9.48 -1.78
CA ILE A 14 -9.18 -8.05 -1.89
C ILE A 14 -8.37 -7.45 -3.02
N ASP A 15 -9.02 -6.59 -3.81
CA ASP A 15 -8.36 -5.86 -4.88
C ASP A 15 -7.39 -4.82 -4.30
N CYS A 16 -6.15 -4.88 -4.77
CA CYS A 16 -5.07 -3.97 -4.38
C CYS A 16 -4.62 -3.17 -5.60
N PRO A 17 -5.15 -1.95 -5.81
CA PRO A 17 -4.74 -1.12 -6.92
C PRO A 17 -3.25 -0.76 -6.83
N TYR A 18 -2.57 -0.67 -7.97
CA TYR A 18 -1.15 -0.33 -8.02
C TYR A 18 -0.80 0.53 -9.24
N THR A 19 0.32 1.23 -9.17
CA THR A 19 0.99 1.81 -10.33
C THR A 19 2.27 1.04 -10.62
N LEU A 20 2.48 0.68 -11.88
CA LEU A 20 3.72 0.09 -12.36
C LEU A 20 4.46 1.12 -13.24
N VAL A 21 5.74 1.35 -12.93
CA VAL A 21 6.65 2.13 -13.78
C VAL A 21 7.67 1.18 -14.38
N LEU A 22 7.74 1.17 -15.70
CA LEU A 22 8.70 0.37 -16.45
C LEU A 22 9.99 1.19 -16.67
N PRO A 23 11.16 0.55 -16.60
CA PRO A 23 12.42 1.22 -16.90
C PRO A 23 12.50 1.61 -18.38
N LYS A 24 13.32 2.62 -18.69
CA LYS A 24 13.56 3.03 -20.08
C LYS A 24 14.15 1.86 -20.88
N GLY A 25 13.59 1.60 -22.06
CA GLY A 25 14.02 0.48 -22.92
C GLY A 25 13.56 -0.88 -22.40
N TYR A 26 12.46 -0.92 -21.63
CA TYR A 26 11.85 -2.16 -21.19
C TYR A 26 11.63 -3.14 -22.34
N ASP A 27 12.02 -4.39 -22.11
CA ASP A 27 11.84 -5.54 -22.99
C ASP A 27 11.22 -6.68 -22.17
N ALA A 28 10.09 -7.18 -22.65
CA ALA A 28 9.33 -8.26 -22.01
C ALA A 28 10.02 -9.63 -22.12
N GLY A 29 10.97 -9.81 -23.05
CA GLY A 29 11.75 -11.03 -23.21
C GLY A 29 12.87 -11.20 -22.17
N ARG A 30 13.11 -10.19 -21.33
CA ARG A 30 14.19 -10.14 -20.35
C ARG A 30 13.65 -10.05 -18.92
N ALA A 31 14.37 -10.64 -17.96
CA ALA A 31 14.15 -10.41 -16.54
C ALA A 31 14.71 -9.04 -16.07
N TRP A 32 13.88 -8.29 -15.36
CA TRP A 32 14.22 -7.00 -14.76
C TRP A 32 14.09 -7.08 -13.23
N PRO A 33 15.00 -6.47 -12.46
CA PRO A 33 14.79 -6.32 -11.02
C PRO A 33 13.57 -5.43 -10.77
N MET A 34 12.81 -5.75 -9.72
CA MET A 34 11.63 -5.01 -9.33
C MET A 34 11.74 -4.51 -7.89
N VAL A 35 11.38 -3.25 -7.68
CA VAL A 35 11.25 -2.64 -6.35
C VAL A 35 9.77 -2.42 -6.05
N MET A 36 9.32 -2.92 -4.91
CA MET A 36 7.99 -2.64 -4.36
C MET A 36 8.12 -1.53 -3.30
N ALA A 37 7.56 -0.36 -3.60
CA ALA A 37 7.64 0.80 -2.72
C ALA A 37 6.31 0.99 -1.95
N LEU A 38 6.33 0.66 -0.67
CA LEU A 38 5.16 0.76 0.21
C LEU A 38 5.06 2.15 0.83
N HIS A 39 3.86 2.72 0.80
CA HIS A 39 3.59 4.01 1.44
C HIS A 39 3.32 3.84 2.95
N GLY A 40 3.52 4.91 3.72
CA GLY A 40 3.15 4.97 5.14
C GLY A 40 1.65 5.15 5.38
N MET A 41 1.22 5.11 6.65
CA MET A 41 -0.17 5.27 7.04
C MET A 41 -0.78 6.58 6.51
N GLY A 42 -1.98 6.51 5.94
CA GLY A 42 -2.71 7.68 5.45
C GLY A 42 -2.18 8.27 4.14
N HIS A 43 -1.16 7.66 3.54
CA HIS A 43 -0.65 8.03 2.21
C HIS A 43 -1.32 7.22 1.09
N THR A 44 -0.88 7.47 -0.14
CA THR A 44 -1.32 6.73 -1.34
C THR A 44 -0.09 6.28 -2.13
N HIS A 45 -0.29 5.29 -3.00
CA HIS A 45 0.69 4.87 -4.02
C HIS A 45 1.26 6.05 -4.84
N ASP A 46 0.44 7.02 -5.23
CA ASP A 46 0.90 8.22 -5.95
C ASP A 46 1.86 9.10 -5.13
N ILE A 47 1.58 9.28 -3.83
CA ILE A 47 2.46 10.05 -2.94
C ILE A 47 3.81 9.36 -2.83
N MET A 48 3.83 8.04 -2.65
CA MET A 48 5.07 7.27 -2.59
C MET A 48 5.85 7.34 -3.90
N ARG A 49 5.16 7.22 -5.05
CA ARG A 49 5.78 7.41 -6.37
C ARG A 49 6.44 8.78 -6.49
N ARG A 50 5.76 9.84 -6.04
CA ARG A 50 6.32 11.21 -6.04
C ARG A 50 7.59 11.30 -5.20
N TYR A 51 7.63 10.68 -4.02
CA TYR A 51 8.85 10.64 -3.20
C TYR A 51 10.00 9.89 -3.88
N MET A 52 9.70 8.86 -4.68
CA MET A 52 10.71 8.07 -5.39
C MET A 52 11.11 8.65 -6.75
N THR A 53 10.58 9.81 -7.17
CA THR A 53 10.76 10.36 -8.54
C THR A 53 12.22 10.36 -8.98
N ALA A 54 13.16 10.77 -8.12
CA ALA A 54 14.58 10.83 -8.43
C ALA A 54 15.26 9.47 -8.67
N LEU A 55 14.60 8.36 -8.30
CA LEU A 55 15.10 6.99 -8.47
C LEU A 55 14.44 6.25 -9.64
N LEU A 56 13.41 6.83 -10.26
CA LEU A 56 12.64 6.15 -11.31
C LEU A 56 13.42 5.89 -12.60
N ASP A 57 14.50 6.64 -12.83
CA ASP A 57 15.37 6.44 -14.01
C ASP A 57 16.34 5.25 -13.86
N ARG A 58 16.35 4.58 -12.70
CA ARG A 58 17.13 3.35 -12.52
C ARG A 58 16.55 2.22 -13.37
N PRO A 59 17.37 1.27 -13.84
CA PRO A 59 16.93 0.18 -14.74
C PRO A 59 16.16 -0.91 -13.97
N TRP A 60 15.18 -0.51 -13.16
CA TRP A 60 14.36 -1.35 -12.32
C TRP A 60 12.89 -1.11 -12.65
N MET A 61 12.07 -2.14 -12.53
CA MET A 61 10.62 -1.98 -12.47
C MET A 61 10.25 -1.45 -11.09
N TRP A 62 9.32 -0.50 -11.02
CA TRP A 62 8.80 0.00 -9.76
C TRP A 62 7.32 -0.27 -9.64
N VAL A 63 6.90 -0.95 -8.58
CA VAL A 63 5.49 -1.13 -8.25
C VAL A 63 5.15 -0.35 -6.98
N PHE A 64 4.10 0.47 -7.10
CA PHE A 64 3.55 1.29 -6.02
C PHE A 64 2.13 0.78 -5.73
N PRO A 65 1.98 -0.22 -4.85
CA PRO A 65 0.66 -0.68 -4.44
C PRO A 65 0.00 0.31 -3.49
N ARG A 66 -1.33 0.34 -3.49
CA ARG A 66 -2.16 1.10 -2.54
C ARG A 66 -2.56 0.18 -1.39
N GLY A 67 -2.47 0.68 -0.15
CA GLY A 67 -3.06 0.00 0.99
C GLY A 67 -4.54 -0.32 0.76
N VAL A 68 -4.99 -1.47 1.25
CA VAL A 68 -6.34 -1.98 0.99
C VAL A 68 -7.38 -1.40 1.95
N TYR A 69 -6.95 -0.82 3.07
CA TYR A 69 -7.86 -0.23 4.05
C TYR A 69 -7.90 1.30 3.87
N PRO A 70 -9.07 1.89 3.54
CA PRO A 70 -9.21 3.34 3.55
C PRO A 70 -9.07 3.86 4.98
N PHE A 71 -8.39 5.01 5.12
CA PHE A 71 -8.13 5.64 6.40
C PHE A 71 -8.46 7.14 6.33
N GLU A 72 -9.37 7.59 7.18
CA GLU A 72 -9.73 9.01 7.23
C GLU A 72 -8.61 9.82 7.88
N MET A 73 -8.10 10.79 7.13
CA MET A 73 -7.09 11.74 7.59
C MET A 73 -7.79 13.08 7.85
N ARG A 74 -7.80 13.51 9.11
CA ARG A 74 -8.31 14.81 9.54
C ARG A 74 -7.16 15.79 9.74
N GLN A 75 -7.19 16.89 9.02
CA GLN A 75 -6.37 18.07 9.23
C GLN A 75 -7.30 19.25 9.56
N PRO A 76 -6.84 20.31 10.25
CA PRO A 76 -7.70 21.39 10.75
C PRO A 76 -8.70 21.97 9.72
N GLU A 77 -8.31 21.99 8.45
CA GLU A 77 -9.13 22.57 7.36
C GLU A 77 -9.50 21.56 6.26
N LYS A 78 -9.10 20.29 6.40
CA LYS A 78 -9.26 19.30 5.33
C LYS A 78 -9.45 17.89 5.88
N ILE A 79 -10.51 17.25 5.43
CA ILE A 79 -10.68 15.80 5.54
C ILE A 79 -10.33 15.18 4.19
N ARG A 80 -9.53 14.12 4.21
CA ARG A 80 -9.26 13.31 3.02
C ARG A 80 -9.20 11.84 3.38
N ILE A 81 -9.45 10.98 2.41
CA ILE A 81 -9.22 9.54 2.55
C ILE A 81 -7.81 9.22 2.07
N GLY A 82 -7.00 8.68 2.99
CA GLY A 82 -5.75 7.98 2.69
C GLY A 82 -5.95 6.47 2.73
N TYR A 83 -4.86 5.71 2.77
CA TYR A 83 -4.91 4.26 2.84
C TYR A 83 -3.90 3.71 3.85
N ALA A 84 -4.15 2.49 4.33
CA ALA A 84 -3.28 1.75 5.22
C ALA A 84 -3.19 0.28 4.81
N TRP A 85 -2.08 -0.37 5.18
CA TRP A 85 -1.87 -1.81 4.96
C TRP A 85 -2.62 -2.67 5.98
N TYR A 86 -2.84 -2.10 7.16
CA TYR A 86 -3.59 -2.67 8.27
C TYR A 86 -4.16 -1.52 9.08
N LEU A 87 -5.25 -1.77 9.80
CA LEU A 87 -5.81 -0.80 10.73
C LEU A 87 -5.02 -0.90 12.05
N TYR A 88 -4.18 0.10 12.30
CA TYR A 88 -3.45 0.24 13.54
C TYR A 88 -4.29 1.03 14.54
N THR A 89 -4.51 0.45 15.72
CA THR A 89 -5.31 1.04 16.80
C THR A 89 -4.45 1.48 17.99
N GLY A 90 -3.16 1.13 17.99
CA GLY A 90 -2.20 1.55 19.02
C GLY A 90 -2.11 0.62 20.23
N ASP A 91 -2.95 -0.42 20.26
CA ASP A 91 -3.04 -1.42 21.33
C ASP A 91 -2.62 -2.82 20.85
N GLN A 92 -2.09 -2.93 19.63
CA GLN A 92 -1.45 -4.14 19.15
C GLN A 92 -0.23 -4.43 20.03
N PRO A 93 -0.02 -5.70 20.46
CA PRO A 93 1.22 -6.07 21.11
C PRO A 93 2.40 -5.79 20.18
N ASP A 94 3.53 -5.34 20.74
CA ASP A 94 4.77 -5.22 19.98
C ASP A 94 5.08 -6.56 19.32
N LEU A 95 5.33 -6.52 18.01
CA LEU A 95 5.67 -7.69 17.18
C LEU A 95 7.03 -8.28 17.58
#